data_AF-A0A497X4I0-F1
#
_entry.id   AF-A0A497X4I0-F1
#
_cell.length_a   1.000
_cell.length_b   1.000
_cell.length_c   1.000
_cell.angle_alpha   90.00
_cell.angle_beta   90.00
_cell.angle_gamma   90.00
#
_symmetry.space_group_name_H-M   'P 1'
#
loop_
_entity.id
_entity.type
_entity.pdbx_description
1 polymer ?
#
loop_
_entity_poly.entity_id
_entity_poly.type
_entity_poly.pdbx_seq_one_letter_code
_entity_poly.pdbx_strand_id
1 'polypeptide(L)'
;MAAKTTTTSKSATNNPALAAIRDMQGAGFASASTMGTAWLEAMSDLGSEVLSFVAERVKEDLKTQHQIMHAKSLTEVQHIQAEFVQKAVDQYSAETGKLVELGKVVVAKMPAAKIMPD
;
A
#
# COMPACT_ATOMS: atom_id res chain seq x y z
N MET A 1 27.26 65.42 -34.39
CA MET A 1 26.13 65.65 -33.46
C MET A 1 25.10 64.56 -33.70
N ALA A 2 24.71 63.84 -32.63
CA ALA A 2 23.51 62.98 -32.45
C ALA A 2 23.35 61.72 -33.35
N ALA A 3 22.94 60.53 -32.88
CA ALA A 3 22.68 60.02 -31.52
C ALA A 3 22.79 58.48 -31.55
N LYS A 4 23.27 57.93 -30.43
CA LYS A 4 23.49 56.51 -30.14
C LYS A 4 22.16 55.83 -29.79
N THR A 5 21.63 54.95 -30.64
CA THR A 5 20.53 54.06 -30.23
C THR A 5 21.12 52.82 -29.58
N THR A 6 21.19 52.86 -28.25
CA THR A 6 21.43 51.72 -27.38
C THR A 6 20.12 50.94 -27.28
N THR A 7 19.97 49.82 -27.99
CA THR A 7 18.85 48.90 -27.72
C THR A 7 19.30 47.93 -26.62
N THR A 8 18.97 48.32 -25.39
CA THR A 8 19.16 47.55 -24.17
C THR A 8 18.35 46.24 -24.25
N SER A 9 19.06 45.12 -24.16
CA SER A 9 18.52 43.82 -23.79
C SER A 9 17.75 43.92 -22.47
N LYS A 10 16.49 43.48 -22.44
CA LYS A 10 15.79 43.16 -21.18
C LYS A 10 14.89 41.93 -21.33
N SER A 11 15.55 40.78 -21.17
CA SER A 11 15.10 39.57 -20.48
C SER A 11 13.65 39.12 -20.71
N ALA A 12 13.49 38.12 -21.56
CA ALA A 12 12.35 37.21 -21.57
C ALA A 12 12.39 36.19 -20.39
N THR A 13 13.16 36.46 -19.32
CA THR A 13 13.48 35.48 -18.27
C THR A 13 12.86 35.80 -16.91
N ASN A 14 12.23 36.97 -16.73
CA ASN A 14 11.72 37.44 -15.44
C ASN A 14 10.20 37.67 -15.42
N ASN A 15 9.42 36.89 -16.16
CA ASN A 15 7.96 37.01 -16.08
C ASN A 15 7.44 36.23 -14.85
N PRO A 16 6.95 36.90 -13.79
CA PRO A 16 6.49 36.24 -12.56
C PRO A 16 5.32 35.29 -12.81
N ALA A 17 4.53 35.50 -13.87
CA ALA A 17 3.48 34.58 -14.28
C ALA A 17 4.04 33.24 -14.81
N LEU A 18 5.16 33.27 -15.55
CA LEU A 18 5.83 32.03 -15.99
C LEU A 18 6.49 31.29 -14.81
N ALA A 19 7.05 32.02 -13.85
CA ALA A 19 7.60 31.42 -12.63
C ALA A 19 6.50 30.73 -11.81
N ALA A 20 5.37 31.40 -11.59
CA ALA A 20 4.22 30.84 -10.88
C ALA A 20 3.64 29.59 -11.58
N ILE A 21 3.56 29.58 -12.91
CA ILE A 21 3.12 28.40 -13.68
C ILE A 21 4.12 27.24 -13.51
N ARG A 22 5.42 27.51 -13.53
CA ARG A 22 6.47 26.50 -13.35
C ARG A 22 6.48 25.92 -11.93
N ASP A 23 6.29 26.77 -10.92
CA ASP A 23 6.20 26.36 -9.52
C ASP A 23 4.95 25.51 -9.28
N MET A 24 3.81 25.90 -9.87
CA MET A 24 2.58 25.13 -9.83
C MET A 24 2.72 23.77 -10.54
N GLN A 25 3.40 23.74 -11.69
CA GLN A 25 3.70 22.48 -12.40
C GLN A 25 4.63 21.57 -11.59
N GLY A 26 5.69 22.12 -10.99
CA GLY A 26 6.62 21.38 -10.14
C GLY A 26 5.96 20.82 -8.88
N ALA A 27 5.11 21.62 -8.21
CA ALA A 27 4.32 21.18 -7.07
C ALA A 27 3.30 20.10 -7.46
N GLY A 28 2.66 20.23 -8.63
CA GLY A 28 1.74 19.23 -9.18
C GLY A 28 2.42 17.88 -9.42
N PHE A 29 3.58 17.87 -10.08
CA PHE A 29 4.37 16.65 -10.31
C PHE A 29 4.88 16.02 -9.01
N ALA A 30 5.36 16.83 -8.06
CA ALA A 30 5.82 16.35 -6.76
C ALA A 30 4.67 15.73 -5.92
N SER A 31 3.47 16.29 -6.00
CA SER A 31 2.28 15.73 -5.33
C SER A 31 1.85 14.40 -5.96
N ALA A 32 1.90 14.28 -7.30
CA ALA A 32 1.55 13.07 -8.01
C ALA A 32 2.56 11.93 -7.76
N SER A 33 3.86 12.24 -7.72
CA SER A 33 4.89 11.24 -7.41
C SER A 33 4.78 10.72 -5.98
N THR A 34 4.56 11.61 -5.00
CA THR A 34 4.41 11.25 -3.58
C THR A 34 3.15 10.44 -3.31
N MET A 35 2.04 10.77 -3.99
CA MET A 35 0.81 9.98 -3.92
C MET A 35 1.01 8.58 -4.53
N GLY A 36 1.73 8.49 -5.65
CA GLY A 36 2.09 7.22 -6.27
C GLY A 36 2.95 6.31 -5.37
N THR A 37 3.95 6.87 -4.68
CA THR A 37 4.77 6.10 -3.72
C THR A 37 3.95 5.65 -2.52
N ALA A 38 3.09 6.51 -1.97
CA ALA A 38 2.25 6.16 -0.82
C ALA A 38 1.24 5.04 -1.14
N TRP A 39 0.71 5.00 -2.36
CA TRP A 39 -0.15 3.90 -2.82
C TRP A 39 0.64 2.58 -2.96
N LEU A 40 1.85 2.62 -3.54
CA LEU A 40 2.71 1.45 -3.67
C LEU A 40 3.09 0.87 -2.30
N GLU A 41 3.42 1.72 -1.33
CA GLU A 41 3.68 1.32 0.05
C GLU A 41 2.46 0.62 0.66
N ALA A 42 1.27 1.21 0.54
CA ALA A 42 0.05 0.61 1.08
C ALA A 42 -0.30 -0.74 0.42
N MET A 43 -0.05 -0.88 -0.88
CA MET A 43 -0.20 -2.16 -1.59
C MET A 43 0.83 -3.19 -1.12
N SER A 44 2.07 -2.75 -0.86
CA SER A 44 3.11 -3.61 -0.31
C SER A 44 2.76 -4.10 1.10
N ASP A 45 2.24 -3.22 1.95
CA ASP A 45 1.80 -3.55 3.31
C ASP A 45 0.66 -4.58 3.28
N LEU A 46 -0.35 -4.36 2.42
CA LEU A 46 -1.43 -5.31 2.19
C LEU A 46 -0.89 -6.69 1.75
N GLY A 47 0.01 -6.72 0.76
CA GLY A 47 0.61 -7.96 0.27
C GLY A 47 1.45 -8.68 1.33
N SER A 48 2.20 -7.92 2.13
CA SER A 48 3.00 -8.45 3.23
C SER A 48 2.13 -9.09 4.31
N GLU A 49 0.99 -8.47 4.66
CA GLU A 49 0.07 -9.02 5.64
C GLU A 49 -0.51 -10.37 5.15
N VAL A 50 -0.96 -10.44 3.90
CA VAL A 50 -1.47 -11.70 3.31
C VAL A 50 -0.41 -12.81 3.36
N LEU A 51 0.84 -12.52 2.99
CA LEU A 51 1.92 -13.50 3.06
C LEU A 51 2.23 -13.93 4.50
N SER A 52 2.19 -12.98 5.44
CA SER A 52 2.40 -13.26 6.86
C SER A 52 1.30 -14.16 7.42
N PHE A 53 0.05 -13.90 7.06
CA PHE A 53 -1.08 -14.74 7.44
C PHE A 53 -0.96 -16.17 6.91
N VAL A 54 -0.58 -16.34 5.64
CA VAL A 54 -0.35 -17.66 5.05
C VAL A 54 0.78 -18.39 5.78
N ALA A 55 1.88 -17.71 6.10
CA ALA A 55 3.00 -18.30 6.82
C ALA A 55 2.59 -18.78 8.23
N GLU A 56 1.83 -17.97 8.98
CA GLU A 56 1.29 -18.38 10.28
C GLU A 56 0.29 -19.54 10.15
N ARG A 57 -0.47 -19.62 9.05
CA ARG A 57 -1.38 -20.74 8.83
C ARG A 57 -0.64 -22.05 8.57
N VAL A 58 0.36 -22.04 7.71
CA VAL A 58 1.25 -23.19 7.52
C VAL A 58 1.87 -23.65 8.84
N LYS A 59 2.28 -22.71 9.70
CA LYS A 59 2.87 -23.03 11.00
C LYS A 59 1.90 -23.75 11.95
N GLU A 60 0.64 -23.33 12.07
CA GLU A 60 -0.28 -24.11 12.92
C GLU A 60 -0.69 -25.43 12.28
N ASP A 61 -0.67 -25.56 10.95
CA ASP A 61 -0.92 -26.85 10.31
C ASP A 61 0.17 -27.86 10.69
N LEU A 62 1.44 -27.43 10.65
CA LEU A 62 2.59 -28.24 11.09
C LEU A 62 2.51 -28.55 12.59
N LYS A 63 2.16 -27.56 13.41
CA LYS A 63 1.96 -27.76 14.86
C LYS A 63 0.88 -28.82 15.13
N THR A 64 -0.25 -28.74 14.42
CA THR A 64 -1.37 -29.66 14.55
C THR A 64 -0.96 -31.08 14.16
N GLN A 65 -0.26 -31.23 13.04
CA GLN A 65 0.28 -32.54 12.63
C GLN A 65 1.25 -33.11 13.67
N HIS A 66 2.14 -32.27 14.21
CA HIS A 66 3.04 -32.68 15.28
C HIS A 66 2.28 -33.16 16.51
N GLN A 67 1.25 -32.42 16.96
CA GLN A 67 0.41 -32.83 18.09
C GLN A 67 -0.33 -34.14 17.81
N ILE A 68 -0.89 -34.32 16.62
CA ILE A 68 -1.59 -35.56 16.23
C ILE A 68 -0.64 -36.76 16.26
N MET A 69 0.60 -36.63 15.77
CA MET A 69 1.60 -37.72 15.83
C MET A 69 1.97 -38.13 17.26
N HIS A 70 1.82 -37.23 18.21
CA HIS A 70 2.10 -37.49 19.63
C HIS A 70 0.85 -37.88 20.43
N ALA A 71 -0.34 -37.79 19.85
CA ALA A 71 -1.59 -38.13 20.52
C ALA A 71 -1.65 -39.63 20.82
N LYS A 72 -2.08 -39.97 22.04
CA LYS A 72 -2.15 -41.36 22.53
C LYS A 72 -3.56 -41.95 22.42
N SER A 73 -4.54 -41.17 21.99
CA SER A 73 -5.93 -41.59 21.91
C SER A 73 -6.70 -40.82 20.85
N LEU A 74 -7.81 -41.41 20.39
CA LEU A 74 -8.73 -40.74 19.46
C LEU A 74 -9.38 -39.49 20.07
N THR A 75 -9.68 -39.50 21.37
CA THR A 75 -10.23 -38.35 22.09
C THR A 75 -9.28 -37.15 22.07
N GLU A 76 -7.98 -37.41 22.22
CA GLU A 76 -6.95 -36.37 22.14
C GLU A 76 -6.86 -35.78 20.72
N VAL A 77 -6.93 -36.63 19.68
CA VAL A 77 -7.00 -36.17 18.28
C VAL A 77 -8.24 -35.31 18.03
N GLN A 78 -9.40 -35.70 18.54
CA GLN A 78 -10.64 -34.91 18.42
C GLN A 78 -10.49 -33.53 19.08
N HIS A 79 -9.87 -33.48 20.25
CA HIS A 79 -9.61 -32.22 20.94
C HIS A 79 -8.66 -31.32 20.14
N ILE A 80 -7.54 -31.88 19.65
CA ILE A 80 -6.58 -31.15 18.80
C ILE A 80 -7.26 -30.58 17.54
N GLN A 81 -8.13 -31.36 16.89
CA GLN A 81 -8.86 -30.89 15.71
C GLN A 81 -9.86 -29.77 16.06
N ALA A 82 -10.56 -29.88 17.18
CA ALA A 82 -11.49 -28.83 17.62
C ALA A 82 -10.74 -27.52 17.91
N GLU A 83 -9.59 -27.58 18.60
CA GLU A 83 -8.72 -26.42 18.83
C GLU A 83 -8.20 -25.82 17.51
N PHE A 84 -7.79 -26.66 16.57
CA PHE A 84 -7.32 -26.22 15.25
C PHE A 84 -8.41 -25.45 14.49
N VAL A 85 -9.64 -25.97 14.45
CA VAL A 85 -10.76 -25.32 13.78
C VAL A 85 -11.13 -24.00 14.46
N GLN A 86 -11.24 -23.99 15.79
CA GLN A 86 -11.52 -22.78 16.55
C GLN A 86 -10.47 -21.70 16.25
N LYS A 87 -9.19 -22.08 16.30
CA LYS A 87 -8.09 -21.16 16.03
C LYS A 87 -8.10 -20.63 14.59
N ALA A 88 -8.43 -21.49 13.61
CA ALA A 88 -8.58 -21.05 12.24
C ALA A 88 -9.68 -20.00 12.11
N VAL A 89 -10.87 -20.24 12.69
CA VAL A 89 -11.98 -19.28 12.67
C VAL A 89 -11.57 -17.94 13.27
N ASP A 90 -10.94 -17.94 14.44
CA ASP A 90 -10.51 -16.72 15.12
C ASP A 90 -9.50 -15.94 14.28
N GLN A 91 -8.53 -16.64 13.68
CA GLN A 91 -7.50 -16.01 12.85
C GLN A 91 -8.04 -15.46 11.53
N TYR A 92 -8.92 -16.19 10.83
CA TYR A 92 -9.54 -15.70 9.60
C TYR A 92 -10.44 -14.48 9.87
N SER A 93 -11.15 -14.48 11.00
CA SER A 93 -11.97 -13.33 11.40
C SER A 93 -11.11 -12.09 11.67
N ALA A 94 -10.04 -12.25 12.45
CA ALA A 94 -9.10 -11.17 12.75
C ALA A 94 -8.40 -10.66 11.48
N GLU A 95 -7.95 -11.56 10.62
CA GLU A 95 -7.26 -11.23 9.36
C GLU A 95 -8.17 -10.46 8.42
N THR A 96 -9.43 -10.89 8.28
CA THR A 96 -10.42 -10.18 7.46
C THR A 96 -10.60 -8.75 7.94
N GLY A 97 -10.65 -8.53 9.26
CA GLY A 97 -10.72 -7.19 9.84
C GLY A 97 -9.51 -6.33 9.44
N LYS A 98 -8.29 -6.88 9.53
CA LYS A 98 -7.07 -6.16 9.13
C LYS A 98 -7.04 -5.84 7.64
N LEU A 99 -7.40 -6.80 6.78
CA LEU A 99 -7.43 -6.59 5.33
C LEU A 99 -8.43 -5.51 4.92
N VAL A 100 -9.57 -5.41 5.63
CA VAL A 100 -10.52 -4.31 5.42
C VAL A 100 -9.88 -2.95 5.77
N GLU A 101 -9.17 -2.85 6.89
CA GLU A 101 -8.49 -1.61 7.27
C GLU A 101 -7.35 -1.24 6.30
N LEU A 102 -6.50 -2.20 5.92
CA LEU A 102 -5.44 -1.98 4.93
C LEU A 102 -6.03 -1.62 3.56
N GLY A 103 -7.13 -2.27 3.15
CA GLY A 103 -7.84 -1.97 1.92
C GLY A 103 -8.38 -0.54 1.87
N LYS A 104 -8.93 -0.03 2.98
CA LYS A 104 -9.35 1.39 3.09
C LYS A 104 -8.16 2.34 2.88
N VAL A 105 -7.00 2.02 3.43
CA VAL A 105 -5.77 2.82 3.26
C VAL A 105 -5.31 2.82 1.80
N VAL A 106 -5.31 1.65 1.14
CA VAL A 106 -4.98 1.53 -0.29
C VAL A 106 -5.91 2.39 -1.13
N VAL A 107 -7.23 2.29 -0.92
CA VAL A 107 -8.22 3.08 -1.67
C VAL A 107 -8.04 4.57 -1.41
N ALA A 108 -7.81 4.99 -0.16
CA ALA A 108 -7.62 6.40 0.19
C ALA A 108 -6.35 7.02 -0.43
N LYS A 109 -5.31 6.20 -0.66
CA LYS A 109 -4.03 6.64 -1.26
C LYS A 109 -3.99 6.48 -2.78
N MET A 110 -5.02 5.90 -3.39
CA MET A 110 -5.07 5.66 -4.83
C MET A 110 -4.95 6.98 -5.60
N PRO A 111 -3.99 7.11 -6.52
CA PRO A 111 -3.88 8.31 -7.33
C PRO A 111 -5.12 8.45 -8.23
N ALA A 112 -5.66 9.66 -8.33
CA ALA A 112 -6.74 9.99 -9.25
C ALA A 112 -6.25 9.96 -10.71
N ALA A 113 -5.97 8.78 -11.24
CA ALA A 113 -5.71 8.55 -12.65
C ALA A 113 -6.95 7.86 -13.24
N LYS A 114 -7.39 8.37 -14.39
CA LYS A 114 -8.56 7.91 -15.15
C LYS A 114 -8.32 6.47 -15.63
N ILE A 115 -8.66 5.46 -14.82
CA ILE A 115 -8.63 4.03 -15.19
C ILE A 115 -9.99 3.64 -15.79
N MET A 116 -10.33 4.20 -16.95
CA MET A 116 -11.37 3.67 -17.84
C MET A 116 -11.15 4.29 -19.24
N PRO A 117 -10.83 3.49 -20.27
CA PRO A 117 -11.02 3.94 -21.64
C PRO A 117 -12.54 4.04 -21.91
N ASP A 118 -12.95 5.13 -22.57
CA ASP A 118 -14.33 5.32 -23.06
C ASP A 118 -14.73 4.22 -24.06
#